data_AF-A0A4R6SIS1-F1
#
_entry.id   AF-A0A4R6SIS1-F1
#
_cell.length_a   1.000
_cell.length_b   1.000
_cell.length_c   1.000
_cell.angle_alpha   90.00
_cell.angle_beta   90.00
_cell.angle_gamma   90.00
#
_symmetry.space_group_name_H-M   'P 1'
#
loop_
_entity.id
_entity.type
_entity.pdbx_description
1 polymer ?
#
loop_
_entity_poly.entity_id
_entity_poly.type
_entity_poly.pdbx_seq_one_letter_code
_entity_poly.pdbx_strand_id
1 'polypeptide(L)'
;MTARSLPTVASLRRSKHESAILAAIGEGANADELLRSPRWTVNDVAQTMQRHSLVADEHGRISRKRTVDDLLRLAATSTSPYVRAKAQEAAEQMRELDHALTGRLTAAERARDQAATQAWADWLRGALTEAKAELRRLRPRQQKGA
;
A
#
# COMPACT_ATOMS: atom_id res chain seq x y z
N MET A 1 20.58 -27.32 10.06
CA MET A 1 21.46 -26.15 9.85
C MET A 1 20.75 -25.19 8.92
N THR A 2 20.17 -24.11 9.43
CA THR A 2 19.42 -23.13 8.62
C THR A 2 20.35 -22.00 8.19
N ALA A 3 20.57 -21.88 6.88
CA ALA A 3 21.32 -20.78 6.29
C ALA A 3 20.58 -19.46 6.54
N ARG A 4 21.16 -18.59 7.38
CA ARG A 4 20.74 -17.19 7.48
C ARG A 4 21.15 -16.49 6.19
N SER A 5 20.19 -16.26 5.30
CA SER A 5 20.37 -15.39 4.14
C SER A 5 20.73 -13.99 4.61
N LEU A 6 21.96 -13.55 4.31
CA LEU A 6 22.40 -12.19 4.56
C LEU A 6 21.63 -11.22 3.64
N PRO A 7 21.16 -10.08 4.15
CA PRO A 7 20.46 -9.10 3.32
C PRO A 7 21.40 -8.56 2.25
N THR A 8 20.95 -8.61 0.99
CA THR A 8 21.69 -8.09 -0.17
C THR A 8 21.98 -6.60 0.00
N VAL A 9 23.09 -6.10 -0.57
CA VAL A 9 23.52 -4.68 -0.49
C VAL A 9 22.40 -3.68 -0.88
N ALA A 10 21.53 -4.06 -1.82
CA ALA A 10 20.35 -3.28 -2.22
C ALA A 10 19.29 -3.17 -1.10
N SER A 11 19.07 -4.25 -0.34
CA SER A 11 18.18 -4.27 0.84
C SER A 11 18.73 -3.38 1.96
N LEU A 12 20.04 -3.38 2.18
CA LEU A 12 20.70 -2.54 3.18
C LEU A 12 20.67 -1.04 2.82
N ARG A 13 20.86 -0.70 1.53
CA ARG A 13 20.73 0.70 1.06
C ARG A 13 19.28 1.20 1.15
N ARG A 14 18.30 0.36 0.79
CA ARG A 14 16.87 0.67 0.90
C ARG A 14 16.45 0.92 2.35
N SER A 15 16.95 0.10 3.28
CA SER A 15 16.73 0.26 4.72
C SER A 15 17.31 1.57 5.27
N LYS A 16 18.54 1.96 4.88
CA LYS A 16 19.14 3.23 5.34
C LYS A 16 18.42 4.47 4.79
N HIS A 17 17.98 4.42 3.52
CA HIS A 17 17.19 5.50 2.92
C HIS A 17 15.84 5.67 3.60
N GLU A 18 15.14 4.56 3.82
CA GLU A 18 13.84 4.53 4.49
C GLU A 18 13.94 5.07 5.94
N SER A 19 14.96 4.68 6.70
CA SER A 19 15.22 5.22 8.04
C SER A 19 15.49 6.73 8.04
N ALA A 20 16.19 7.27 7.04
CA ALA A 20 16.47 8.70 6.94
C ALA A 20 15.20 9.53 6.66
N ILE A 21 14.32 9.01 5.80
CA ILE A 21 13.01 9.63 5.54
C ILE A 21 12.16 9.63 6.81
N LEU A 22 12.10 8.50 7.53
CA LEU A 22 11.36 8.41 8.79
C LEU A 22 11.94 9.31 9.88
N ALA A 23 13.26 9.46 9.95
CA ALA A 23 13.92 10.38 10.88
C ALA A 23 13.53 11.83 10.58
N ALA A 24 13.57 12.25 9.32
CA ALA A 24 13.15 13.60 8.91
C ALA A 24 11.67 13.86 9.24
N ILE A 25 10.79 12.88 9.05
CA ILE A 25 9.38 12.96 9.47
C ILE A 25 9.28 13.10 11.00
N GLY A 26 10.07 12.34 11.75
CA GLY A 26 10.15 12.44 13.21
C GLY A 26 10.66 13.80 13.71
N GLU A 27 11.51 14.46 12.94
CA GLU A 27 12.00 15.83 13.17
C GLU A 27 10.98 16.90 12.76
N GLY A 28 9.85 16.51 12.17
CA GLY A 28 8.74 17.40 11.83
C GLY A 28 8.69 17.85 10.37
N ALA A 29 9.48 17.24 9.48
CA ALA A 29 9.44 17.57 8.06
C ALA A 29 8.07 17.28 7.44
N ASN A 30 7.54 18.24 6.68
CA ASN A 30 6.29 18.07 5.94
C ASN A 30 6.51 17.42 4.56
N ALA A 31 5.43 16.99 3.91
CA ALA A 31 5.49 16.30 2.63
C ALA A 31 6.19 17.13 1.54
N ASP A 32 5.94 18.44 1.49
CA ASP A 32 6.56 19.32 0.50
C ASP A 32 8.08 19.45 0.72
N GLU A 33 8.53 19.53 1.96
CA GLU A 33 9.95 19.55 2.33
C GLU A 33 10.66 18.26 1.94
N LEU A 34 10.03 17.11 2.15
CA LEU A 34 10.57 15.82 1.74
C LEU A 34 10.67 15.71 0.22
N LEU A 35 9.66 16.20 -0.52
CA LEU A 35 9.62 16.15 -1.99
C LEU A 35 10.54 17.15 -2.66
N ARG A 36 10.84 18.29 -2.01
CA ARG A 36 11.83 19.28 -2.49
C ARG A 36 13.28 18.89 -2.19
N SER A 37 13.49 17.92 -1.30
CA SER A 37 14.83 17.44 -0.96
C SER A 37 15.46 16.71 -2.16
N PRO A 38 16.65 17.11 -2.64
CA PRO A 38 17.35 16.38 -3.70
C PRO A 38 17.90 15.04 -3.21
N ARG A 39 17.78 14.73 -1.91
CA ARG A 39 18.31 13.52 -1.29
C ARG A 39 17.46 12.28 -1.58
N TRP A 40 16.18 12.46 -1.93
CA TRP A 40 15.22 11.37 -2.09
C TRP A 40 14.36 11.57 -3.32
N THR A 41 13.94 10.47 -3.94
CA THR A 41 12.97 10.55 -5.03
C THR A 41 11.54 10.57 -4.48
N VAL A 42 10.60 11.12 -5.27
CA VAL A 42 9.17 11.07 -4.97
C VAL A 42 8.71 9.63 -4.67
N ASN A 43 9.23 8.65 -5.42
CA ASN A 43 8.88 7.25 -5.23
C ASN A 43 9.43 6.67 -3.91
N ASP A 44 10.60 7.11 -3.44
CA ASP A 44 11.15 6.67 -2.15
C ASP A 44 10.31 7.18 -0.98
N VAL A 45 9.92 8.47 -1.04
CA VAL A 45 9.02 9.09 -0.06
C VAL A 45 7.65 8.40 -0.08
N ALA A 46 7.07 8.20 -1.26
CA ALA A 46 5.77 7.54 -1.40
C ALA A 46 5.77 6.09 -0.90
N GLN A 47 6.78 5.29 -1.26
CA GLN A 47 6.89 3.91 -0.77
C GLN A 47 7.11 3.83 0.74
N THR A 48 7.90 4.76 1.30
CA THR A 48 8.11 4.84 2.75
C THR A 48 6.81 5.20 3.45
N MET A 49 6.10 6.22 2.98
CA MET A 49 4.80 6.61 3.54
C MET A 49 3.79 5.45 3.45
N GLN A 50 3.69 4.76 2.32
CA GLN A 50 2.78 3.62 2.17
C GLN A 50 3.10 2.47 3.14
N ARG A 51 4.36 2.07 3.27
CA ARG A 51 4.76 0.96 4.17
C ARG A 51 4.49 1.26 5.63
N HIS A 52 4.67 2.51 6.04
CA HIS A 52 4.49 2.94 7.43
C HIS A 52 3.09 3.50 7.71
N SER A 53 2.17 3.35 6.75
CA SER A 53 0.80 3.86 6.84
C SER A 53 0.78 5.34 7.24
N LEU A 54 1.60 6.15 6.58
CA LEU A 54 1.65 7.60 6.76
C LEU A 54 0.81 8.28 5.68
N VAL A 55 0.13 9.35 6.06
CA VAL A 55 -0.66 10.21 5.19
C VAL A 55 -0.29 11.66 5.43
N ALA A 56 -0.26 12.45 4.36
CA ALA A 56 -0.14 13.90 4.44
C ALA A 56 -1.55 14.52 4.37
N ASP A 57 -1.81 15.53 5.19
CA ASP A 57 -3.02 16.35 5.06
C ASP A 57 -2.86 17.42 3.96
N GLU A 58 -3.89 18.25 3.77
CA GLU A 58 -3.88 19.39 2.82
C GLU A 58 -2.81 20.45 3.10
N HIS A 59 -2.22 20.44 4.30
CA HIS A 59 -1.13 21.32 4.71
C HIS A 59 0.23 20.60 4.67
N GLY A 60 0.28 19.39 4.10
CA GLY A 60 1.47 18.57 3.98
C GLY A 60 1.93 17.94 5.30
N ARG A 61 1.17 18.06 6.41
CA ARG A 61 1.56 17.47 7.69
C ARG A 61 1.42 15.97 7.62
N ILE A 62 2.51 15.28 7.93
CA ILE A 62 2.56 13.82 7.88
C ILE A 62 2.13 13.26 9.22
N SER A 63 1.14 12.37 9.19
CA SER A 63 0.67 11.65 10.37
C SER A 63 0.46 10.18 10.03
N ARG A 64 0.38 9.32 11.06
CA ARG A 64 -0.07 7.95 10.84
C ARG A 64 -1.54 7.98 10.43
N LYS A 65 -1.84 7.30 9.32
CA LYS A 65 -3.18 6.93 8.93
C LYS A 65 -3.79 6.16 10.08
N ARG A 66 -4.73 6.80 10.77
CA ARG A 66 -5.52 6.13 11.80
C ARG A 66 -6.45 5.16 11.10
N THR A 67 -6.40 3.91 11.52
CA THR A 67 -7.40 2.94 11.10
C THR A 67 -8.73 3.28 11.76
N VAL A 68 -9.83 2.75 11.23
CA VAL A 68 -11.15 2.91 11.87
C VAL A 68 -11.10 2.33 13.29
N ASP A 69 -10.39 1.21 13.50
CA ASP A 69 -10.14 0.63 14.82
C ASP A 69 -9.41 1.58 15.78
N ASP A 70 -8.40 2.31 15.29
CA ASP A 70 -7.68 3.30 16.12
C ASP A 70 -8.61 4.46 16.54
N LEU A 71 -9.48 4.90 15.63
CA LEU A 71 -10.46 5.96 15.89
C LEU A 71 -11.51 5.50 16.89
N LEU A 72 -12.02 4.26 16.76
CA LEU A 72 -12.98 3.68 17.69
C LEU A 72 -12.36 3.48 19.07
N ARG A 73 -11.10 3.02 19.15
CA ARG A 73 -10.38 2.86 20.41
C ARG A 73 -10.17 4.19 21.12
N LEU A 74 -9.86 5.26 20.37
CA LEU A 74 -9.74 6.61 20.91
C LEU A 74 -11.09 7.16 21.37
N ALA A 75 -12.15 6.95 20.58
CA ALA A 75 -13.49 7.42 20.92
C ALA A 75 -14.05 6.71 22.17
N ALA A 76 -13.68 5.44 22.38
CA ALA A 76 -14.04 4.67 23.57
C ALA A 76 -13.45 5.22 24.88
N THR A 77 -12.33 5.95 24.83
CA THR A 77 -11.70 6.58 26.01
C THR A 77 -12.07 8.06 26.18
N SER A 78 -12.97 8.58 25.33
CA SER A 78 -13.45 9.96 25.43
C SER A 78 -14.14 10.24 26.76
N THR A 79 -13.96 11.45 27.30
CA THR A 79 -14.66 11.92 28.50
C THR A 79 -16.16 12.08 28.28
N SER A 80 -16.59 12.30 27.03
CA SER A 80 -18.00 12.43 26.65
C SER A 80 -18.71 11.06 26.61
N PRO A 81 -19.78 10.84 27.42
CA PRO A 81 -20.57 9.61 27.38
C PRO A 81 -21.21 9.35 26.02
N TYR A 82 -21.62 10.41 25.32
CA TYR A 82 -22.20 10.34 23.99
C TYR A 82 -21.21 9.77 22.95
N VAL A 83 -19.96 10.23 22.99
CA VAL A 83 -18.91 9.76 22.07
C VAL A 83 -18.59 8.28 22.32
N ARG A 84 -18.56 7.84 23.59
CA ARG A 84 -18.36 6.43 23.93
C ARG A 84 -19.50 5.54 23.42
N ALA A 85 -20.75 5.97 23.58
CA ALA A 85 -21.91 5.23 23.08
C ALA A 85 -21.87 5.09 21.55
N LYS A 86 -21.53 6.17 20.83
CA LYS A 86 -21.38 6.12 19.37
C LYS A 86 -20.21 5.27 18.90
N ALA A 87 -19.11 5.23 19.64
CA ALA A 87 -17.99 4.33 19.36
C ALA A 87 -18.39 2.85 19.51
N GLN A 88 -19.20 2.52 20.52
CA GLN A 88 -19.71 1.16 20.72
C GLN A 88 -20.64 0.73 19.59
N GLU A 89 -21.61 1.58 19.24
CA GLU A 89 -22.54 1.34 18.11
C GLU A 89 -21.79 1.11 16.80
N ALA A 90 -20.80 1.95 16.49
CA ALA A 90 -19.99 1.80 15.29
C ALA A 90 -19.13 0.52 15.31
N ALA A 91 -18.60 0.12 16.48
CA ALA A 91 -17.85 -1.14 16.62
C ALA A 91 -18.74 -2.38 16.47
N GLU A 92 -20.02 -2.30 16.84
CA GLU A 92 -21.01 -3.35 16.59
C GLU A 92 -21.34 -3.45 15.09
N GLN A 93 -21.66 -2.32 14.46
CA GLN A 93 -21.92 -2.28 13.02
C GLN A 93 -20.73 -2.81 12.20
N MET A 94 -19.51 -2.47 12.59
CA MET A 94 -18.31 -3.03 11.94
C MET A 94 -18.20 -4.55 12.09
N ARG A 95 -18.52 -5.10 13.27
CA ARG A 95 -18.51 -6.57 13.48
C ARG A 95 -19.58 -7.26 12.67
N GLU A 96 -20.78 -6.68 12.59
CA GLU A 96 -21.86 -7.21 11.75
C GLU A 96 -21.48 -7.18 10.27
N LEU A 97 -20.84 -6.09 9.83
CA LEU A 97 -20.41 -5.92 8.45
C LEU A 97 -19.25 -6.86 8.11
N ASP A 98 -18.28 -7.02 9.01
CA ASP A 98 -17.21 -8.01 8.88
C ASP A 98 -17.77 -9.43 8.88
N HIS A 99 -18.73 -9.75 9.74
CA HIS A 99 -19.42 -11.04 9.73
C HIS A 99 -20.22 -11.26 8.44
N ALA A 100 -20.87 -10.24 7.88
CA ALA A 100 -21.59 -10.33 6.61
C ALA A 100 -20.63 -10.51 5.42
N LEU A 101 -19.44 -9.90 5.47
CA LEU A 101 -18.41 -10.03 4.44
C LEU A 101 -17.67 -11.37 4.54
N THR A 102 -17.29 -11.80 5.74
CA THR A 102 -16.59 -13.08 5.99
C THR A 102 -17.53 -14.28 5.96
N GLY A 103 -18.79 -14.09 6.33
CA GLY A 103 -19.84 -15.11 6.32
C GLY A 103 -20.38 -15.43 4.92
N ARG A 104 -19.97 -14.69 3.88
CA ARG A 104 -20.41 -14.87 2.49
C ARG A 104 -19.45 -15.65 1.58
N LEU A 105 -18.24 -15.97 2.03
CA LEU A 105 -17.36 -16.84 1.26
C LEU A 105 -16.83 -17.97 2.15
N THR A 106 -17.45 -19.13 1.98
CA THR A 106 -16.88 -20.42 2.40
C THR A 106 -15.44 -20.53 1.88
N ALA A 107 -14.60 -21.34 2.54
CA ALA A 107 -13.21 -21.54 2.07
C ALA A 107 -13.16 -21.98 0.59
N ALA A 108 -14.16 -22.72 0.14
CA ALA A 108 -14.32 -23.13 -1.26
C ALA A 108 -14.62 -21.95 -2.20
N GLU A 109 -15.47 -21.01 -1.80
CA GLU A 109 -15.79 -19.83 -2.61
C GLU A 109 -14.61 -18.85 -2.65
N ARG A 110 -13.89 -18.66 -1.54
CA ARG A 110 -12.61 -17.91 -1.53
C ARG A 110 -11.58 -18.51 -2.48
N ALA A 111 -11.42 -19.84 -2.46
CA ALA A 111 -10.52 -20.53 -3.38
C ALA A 111 -10.96 -20.36 -4.84
N ARG A 112 -12.28 -20.39 -5.10
CA ARG A 112 -12.85 -20.19 -6.44
C ARG A 112 -12.64 -18.77 -6.96
N ASP A 113 -12.83 -17.78 -6.11
CA ASP A 113 -12.66 -16.36 -6.46
C ASP A 113 -11.18 -16.01 -6.67
N GLN A 114 -10.30 -16.60 -5.85
CA GLN A 114 -8.85 -16.48 -6.02
C GLN A 114 -8.37 -17.18 -7.30
N ALA A 115 -8.92 -18.34 -7.64
CA ALA A 115 -8.66 -19.02 -8.90
C ALA A 115 -9.17 -18.22 -10.11
N ALA A 116 -10.36 -17.62 -10.02
CA ALA A 116 -10.90 -16.76 -11.07
C ALA A 116 -10.05 -15.49 -11.27
N THR A 117 -9.61 -14.86 -10.18
CA THR A 117 -8.72 -13.70 -10.21
C THR A 117 -7.37 -14.05 -10.82
N GLN A 118 -6.80 -15.20 -10.45
CA GLN A 118 -5.53 -15.68 -10.99
C GLN A 118 -5.65 -15.99 -12.50
N ALA A 119 -6.73 -16.67 -12.91
CA ALA A 119 -6.99 -16.97 -14.32
C ALA A 119 -7.14 -15.69 -15.15
N TRP A 120 -7.82 -14.67 -14.62
CA TRP A 120 -7.92 -13.37 -15.28
C TRP A 120 -6.56 -12.65 -15.38
N ALA A 121 -5.74 -12.70 -14.32
CA ALA A 121 -4.39 -12.14 -14.34
C ALA A 121 -3.46 -12.87 -15.32
N ASP A 122 -3.60 -14.19 -15.46
CA ASP A 122 -2.85 -14.99 -16.43
C ASP A 122 -3.29 -14.66 -17.87
N TRP A 123 -4.60 -14.50 -18.10
CA TRP A 123 -5.14 -14.06 -19.40
C TRP A 123 -4.62 -12.67 -19.79
N LEU A 124 -4.63 -11.69 -18.88
CA LEU A 124 -4.08 -10.36 -19.12
C LEU A 124 -2.59 -10.39 -19.47
N ARG A 125 -1.81 -11.26 -18.81
CA ARG A 125 -0.38 -11.45 -19.12
C ARG A 125 -0.18 -12.07 -20.51
N GLY A 126 -1.03 -13.02 -20.90
CA GLY A 126 -1.05 -13.60 -22.25
C GLY A 126 -1.34 -12.53 -23.32
N ALA A 127 -2.45 -11.80 -23.15
CA ALA A 127 -2.85 -10.72 -24.05
C ALA A 127 -1.78 -9.64 -24.20
N LEU A 128 -1.11 -9.25 -23.11
CA LEU A 128 0.01 -8.30 -23.15
C LEU A 128 1.21 -8.84 -23.93
N THR A 129 1.48 -10.14 -23.82
CA THR A 129 2.58 -10.80 -24.53
C THR A 129 2.32 -10.84 -26.03
N GLU A 130 1.11 -11.20 -26.43
CA GLU A 130 0.67 -11.20 -27.83
C GLU A 130 0.70 -9.78 -28.42
N ALA A 131 0.16 -8.79 -27.70
CA ALA A 131 0.19 -7.39 -28.13
C ALA A 131 1.63 -6.88 -28.31
N LYS A 132 2.57 -7.26 -27.43
CA LYS A 132 4.00 -6.93 -27.57
C LYS A 132 4.64 -7.64 -28.77
N ALA A 133 4.28 -8.89 -29.04
CA ALA A 133 4.77 -9.63 -30.19
C ALA A 133 4.27 -9.01 -31.50
N GLU A 134 3.01 -8.61 -31.54
CA GLU A 134 2.41 -7.95 -32.70
C GLU A 134 3.01 -6.55 -32.91
N LEU A 135 3.22 -5.76 -31.85
CA LEU A 135 3.96 -4.50 -31.94
C LEU A 135 5.40 -4.67 -32.45
N ARG A 136 6.08 -5.78 -32.12
CA ARG A 136 7.39 -6.09 -32.69
C ARG A 136 7.32 -6.45 -34.17
N ARG A 137 6.27 -7.14 -34.61
CA ARG A 137 6.04 -7.48 -36.03
C ARG A 137 5.71 -6.24 -36.85
N LEU A 138 4.91 -5.33 -36.29
CA LEU A 138 4.48 -4.08 -36.92
C LEU A 138 5.50 -2.96 -36.85
N ARG A 139 6.60 -3.11 -36.07
CA ARG A 139 7.71 -2.15 -36.12
C ARG A 139 8.22 -2.09 -37.56
N PRO A 140 8.24 -0.91 -38.21
CA PRO A 140 8.78 -0.79 -39.55
C PRO A 140 10.24 -1.23 -39.53
N ARG A 141 10.67 -1.94 -40.59
CA ARG A 141 12.08 -2.07 -40.96
C ARG A 141 12.64 -0.68 -41.30
N GLN A 142 12.76 0.21 -40.32
CA GLN A 142 13.67 1.34 -40.42
C GLN A 142 15.07 0.78 -40.17
N GLN A 143 15.80 0.62 -41.29
CA GLN A 143 17.22 0.30 -41.45
C GLN A 143 17.41 -0.92 -42.35
N LYS A 144 17.19 -0.72 -43.66
CA LYS A 144 18.08 -1.20 -44.73
C LYS A 144 17.65 -0.54 -46.04
N GLY A 145 18.45 0.44 -46.47
CA GLY A 145 18.26 1.15 -47.74
C GLY A 145 18.59 2.64 -47.68
N ALA A 146 19.71 3.01 -47.05
CA ALA A 146 20.52 4.14 -47.45
C ALA A 146 21.82 3.57 -48.00
#